data_AF-A0A5J4PSD1-F1
#
_entry.id   AF-A0A5J4PSD1-F1
#
_cell.length_a   1.000
_cell.length_b   1.000
_cell.length_c   1.000
_cell.angle_alpha   90.00
_cell.angle_beta   90.00
_cell.angle_gamma   90.00
#
_symmetry.space_group_name_H-M   'P 1'
#
loop_
_entity.id
_entity.type
_entity.pdbx_description
1 polymer ?
#
loop_
_entity_poly.entity_id
_entity_poly.type
_entity_poly.pdbx_seq_one_letter_code
_entity_poly.pdbx_strand_id
1 'polypeptide(L)'
;YFIDPVRNPDGQERFASWINSNAGIDVINDSPLDREHNEGWPRGRGNHYWFDMNRDWLNIVQPESQARVAFYQDWLPHVQADHHEMGTNSSFFFEPTDPEGTESRFVPKSTYKLNSLFADYYSKALDKIGSFYYTKESYDNKNPTFGSTYPDYNGAVGILFEQGSSRGIRQSSDNGLVTFALTLRNQLVSSIATVDAANGNREALFSLQQEFFTVNNKGAKSYLIGDNYDISRLNKFIKLLLTHRLEVYENNQNVTLNGITYEKGKSYIIPIAQPNSALVQIIFDDKKDYPNVSQLGYGAGFSVAYSTGLSYAQVLSPVRGAKVEVVPEVAISPLQKSNYAYLIDYRDSKSQRLLFKLLEKDILVKSA
;
A
#
# COMPACT_ATOMS: atom_id res chain seq x y z
N TYR A 1 6.90 21.01 0.24
CA TYR A 1 7.43 19.89 -0.57
C TYR A 1 8.30 19.04 0.35
N PHE A 2 8.18 17.72 0.29
CA PHE A 2 8.92 16.77 1.11
C PHE A 2 9.54 15.73 0.18
N ILE A 3 10.77 15.33 0.46
CA ILE A 3 11.47 14.26 -0.25
C ILE A 3 11.76 13.17 0.77
N ASP A 4 11.33 11.96 0.46
CA ASP A 4 11.78 10.74 1.13
C ASP A 4 12.90 10.13 0.28
N PRO A 5 14.18 10.39 0.62
CA PRO A 5 15.29 9.99 -0.23
C PRO A 5 15.52 8.47 -0.21
N VAL A 6 15.06 7.76 0.83
CA VAL A 6 15.41 6.36 1.08
C VAL A 6 14.24 5.61 1.71
N ARG A 7 13.42 4.96 0.87
CA ARG A 7 12.27 4.15 1.30
C ARG A 7 12.62 2.73 1.77
N ASN A 8 13.80 2.25 1.38
CA ASN A 8 14.31 0.92 1.70
C ASN A 8 15.83 1.03 1.95
N PRO A 9 16.25 1.46 3.16
CA PRO A 9 17.66 1.69 3.45
C PRO A 9 18.50 0.42 3.31
N ASP A 10 18.00 -0.74 3.79
CA ASP A 10 18.73 -1.99 3.67
C ASP A 10 18.96 -2.41 2.21
N GLY A 11 17.93 -2.25 1.38
CA GLY A 11 17.99 -2.57 -0.04
C GLY A 11 18.89 -1.62 -0.83
N GLN A 12 18.82 -0.32 -0.52
CA GLN A 12 19.67 0.70 -1.11
C GLN A 12 21.15 0.45 -0.79
N GLU A 13 21.49 0.21 0.49
CA GLU A 13 22.87 -0.06 0.89
C GLU A 13 23.42 -1.35 0.28
N ARG A 14 22.57 -2.38 0.15
CA ARG A 14 22.92 -3.62 -0.55
C ARG A 14 23.24 -3.37 -2.03
N PHE A 15 22.39 -2.61 -2.72
CA PHE A 15 22.61 -2.24 -4.10
C PHE A 15 23.89 -1.41 -4.26
N ALA A 16 24.05 -0.34 -3.47
CA ALA A 16 25.22 0.53 -3.53
C ALA A 16 26.53 -0.24 -3.24
N SER A 17 26.53 -1.10 -2.22
CA SER A 17 27.67 -1.95 -1.89
C SER A 17 28.01 -2.93 -3.02
N TRP A 18 27.00 -3.49 -3.69
CA TRP A 18 27.20 -4.35 -4.85
C TRP A 18 27.87 -3.58 -6.00
N ILE A 19 27.32 -2.43 -6.39
CA ILE A 19 27.89 -1.63 -7.48
C ILE A 19 29.32 -1.20 -7.13
N ASN A 20 29.55 -0.67 -5.93
CA ASN A 20 30.90 -0.24 -5.51
C ASN A 20 31.93 -1.38 -5.45
N SER A 21 31.50 -2.62 -5.22
CA SER A 21 32.40 -3.78 -5.15
C SER A 21 32.67 -4.43 -6.51
N ASN A 22 31.84 -4.15 -7.51
CA ASN A 22 31.90 -4.83 -8.82
C ASN A 22 32.16 -3.88 -9.99
N ALA A 23 32.03 -2.57 -9.80
CA ALA A 23 32.36 -1.58 -10.82
C ALA A 23 33.86 -1.59 -11.14
N GLY A 24 34.20 -1.51 -12.42
CA GLY A 24 35.58 -1.37 -12.87
C GLY A 24 36.15 -0.01 -12.49
N ILE A 25 37.37 0.00 -11.94
CA ILE A 25 38.05 1.24 -11.51
C ILE A 25 38.60 2.04 -12.69
N ASP A 26 39.28 1.37 -13.63
CA ASP A 26 39.93 2.03 -14.76
C ASP A 26 39.01 2.14 -15.98
N VAL A 27 38.17 1.13 -16.21
CA VAL A 27 37.23 1.06 -17.33
C VAL A 27 35.89 0.53 -16.82
N ILE A 28 34.86 1.36 -16.93
CA ILE A 28 33.49 0.95 -16.63
C ILE A 28 32.97 0.13 -17.81
N ASN A 29 32.72 -1.15 -17.62
CA ASN A 29 32.15 -2.00 -18.65
C ASN A 29 30.65 -1.68 -18.82
N ASP A 30 30.19 -1.45 -20.04
CA ASP A 30 28.77 -1.19 -20.33
C ASP A 30 28.02 -2.45 -20.80
N SER A 31 28.70 -3.58 -20.97
CA SER A 31 28.06 -4.82 -21.36
C SER A 31 27.01 -5.25 -20.33
N PRO A 32 25.76 -5.56 -20.71
CA PRO A 32 24.75 -6.08 -19.79
C PRO A 32 25.14 -7.38 -19.06
N LEU A 33 26.17 -8.08 -19.57
CA LEU A 33 26.71 -9.30 -18.95
C LEU A 33 27.77 -9.02 -17.88
N ASP A 34 28.15 -7.76 -17.68
CA ASP A 34 29.10 -7.39 -16.63
C ASP A 34 28.54 -7.71 -15.23
N ARG A 35 29.44 -8.04 -14.30
CA ARG A 35 29.08 -8.42 -12.94
C ARG A 35 28.40 -7.26 -12.18
N GLU A 36 28.74 -6.02 -12.50
CA GLU A 36 28.13 -4.82 -11.92
C GLU A 36 26.59 -4.86 -12.03
N HIS A 37 26.07 -5.25 -13.18
CA HIS A 37 24.63 -5.19 -13.49
C HIS A 37 23.80 -6.38 -13.00
N ASN A 38 24.46 -7.42 -12.48
CA ASN A 38 23.88 -8.73 -12.23
C ASN A 38 23.97 -9.11 -10.74
N GLU A 39 23.22 -8.39 -9.89
CA GLU A 39 23.12 -8.65 -8.44
C GLU A 39 22.77 -10.11 -8.12
N GLY A 40 23.52 -10.69 -7.18
CA GLY A 40 23.21 -11.97 -6.54
C GLY A 40 21.95 -11.92 -5.66
N TRP A 41 21.50 -13.08 -5.18
CA TRP A 41 20.39 -13.15 -4.22
C TRP A 41 20.91 -13.08 -2.77
N PRO A 42 20.27 -12.30 -1.87
CA PRO A 42 19.16 -11.38 -2.12
C PRO A 42 19.61 -10.07 -2.82
N ARG A 43 18.76 -9.52 -3.70
CA ARG A 43 19.00 -8.24 -4.41
C ARG A 43 18.59 -7.02 -3.58
N GLY A 44 18.94 -5.81 -4.02
CA GLY A 44 18.54 -4.55 -3.37
C GLY A 44 17.03 -4.23 -3.35
N ARG A 45 16.19 -4.97 -4.09
CA ARG A 45 14.74 -4.70 -4.15
C ARG A 45 14.01 -4.82 -2.80
N GLY A 46 14.36 -5.83 -2.00
CA GLY A 46 13.69 -6.12 -0.72
C GLY A 46 14.37 -5.47 0.48
N ASN A 47 13.62 -5.24 1.56
CA ASN A 47 14.16 -4.77 2.85
C ASN A 47 14.93 -5.87 3.60
N HIS A 48 15.24 -5.67 4.89
CA HIS A 48 15.86 -6.69 5.76
C HIS A 48 15.17 -8.06 5.68
N TYR A 49 13.83 -8.07 5.65
CA TYR A 49 13.01 -9.29 5.58
C TYR A 49 12.75 -9.77 4.16
N TRP A 50 13.45 -9.19 3.17
CA TRP A 50 13.29 -9.44 1.74
C TRP A 50 11.87 -9.17 1.23
N PHE A 51 11.14 -8.30 1.91
CA PHE A 51 9.79 -7.90 1.53
C PHE A 51 9.85 -6.78 0.48
N ASP A 52 8.95 -6.83 -0.52
CA ASP A 52 8.79 -5.74 -1.49
C ASP A 52 8.02 -4.58 -0.86
N MET A 53 8.72 -3.50 -0.53
CA MET A 53 8.15 -2.31 0.13
C MET A 53 7.08 -1.59 -0.70
N ASN A 54 6.99 -1.84 -2.01
CA ASN A 54 5.90 -1.37 -2.87
C ASN A 54 4.74 -2.39 -2.95
N ARG A 55 4.52 -3.15 -1.87
CA ARG A 55 3.31 -3.98 -1.65
C ARG A 55 2.69 -3.75 -0.26
N ASP A 56 3.24 -2.82 0.52
CA ASP A 56 2.95 -2.67 1.94
C ASP A 56 2.36 -1.32 2.33
N TRP A 57 1.84 -0.55 1.37
CA TRP A 57 1.21 0.75 1.65
C TRP A 57 -0.11 0.62 2.42
N LEU A 58 -0.86 -0.46 2.20
CA LEU A 58 -2.10 -0.72 2.92
C LEU A 58 -1.95 -1.72 4.07
N ASN A 59 -1.11 -2.75 3.94
CA ASN A 59 -0.99 -3.75 5.00
C ASN A 59 -0.10 -3.26 6.17
N ILE A 60 0.80 -2.32 5.89
CA ILE A 60 1.68 -1.65 6.84
C ILE A 60 2.35 -2.61 7.83
N VAL A 61 2.90 -3.70 7.32
CA VAL A 61 3.55 -4.72 8.15
C VAL A 61 4.98 -4.30 8.51
N GLN A 62 5.71 -3.72 7.55
CA GLN A 62 7.12 -3.37 7.68
C GLN A 62 7.31 -2.05 8.44
N PRO A 63 8.37 -1.90 9.25
CA PRO A 63 8.58 -0.71 10.05
C PRO A 63 8.73 0.58 9.20
N GLU A 64 9.36 0.48 8.03
CA GLU A 64 9.51 1.61 7.10
C GLU A 64 8.14 2.05 6.55
N SER A 65 7.25 1.10 6.25
CA SER A 65 5.87 1.40 5.85
C SER A 65 5.08 2.05 6.99
N GLN A 66 5.23 1.57 8.23
CA GLN A 66 4.57 2.15 9.41
C GLN A 66 4.96 3.61 9.59
N ALA A 67 6.25 3.93 9.52
CA ALA A 67 6.74 5.29 9.62
C ALA A 67 6.23 6.18 8.46
N ARG A 68 6.33 5.68 7.22
CA ARG A 68 5.91 6.40 6.01
C ARG A 68 4.42 6.73 6.01
N VAL A 69 3.57 5.74 6.30
CA VAL A 69 2.12 5.94 6.29
C VAL A 69 1.67 6.81 7.46
N ALA A 70 2.29 6.70 8.63
CA ALA A 70 2.01 7.62 9.74
C ALA A 70 2.29 9.07 9.34
N PHE A 71 3.46 9.36 8.77
CA PHE A 71 3.81 10.69 8.28
C PHE A 71 2.87 11.16 7.16
N TYR A 72 2.55 10.29 6.19
CA TYR A 72 1.61 10.60 5.12
C TYR A 72 0.24 11.01 5.67
N GLN A 73 -0.28 10.26 6.65
CA GLN A 73 -1.58 10.52 7.27
C GLN A 73 -1.57 11.78 8.14
N ASP A 74 -0.43 12.18 8.71
CA ASP A 74 -0.24 13.46 9.40
C ASP A 74 -0.24 14.64 8.42
N TRP A 75 0.43 14.48 7.29
CA TRP A 75 0.67 15.58 6.34
C TRP A 75 -0.44 15.76 5.31
N LEU A 76 -1.04 14.66 4.82
CA LEU A 76 -2.05 14.60 3.76
C LEU A 76 -1.72 15.46 2.54
N PRO A 77 -0.66 15.10 1.77
CA PRO A 77 -0.25 15.88 0.62
C PRO A 77 -1.32 15.88 -0.48
N HIS A 78 -1.31 16.90 -1.33
CA HIS A 78 -2.18 16.94 -2.52
C HIS A 78 -1.66 16.05 -3.66
N VAL A 79 -0.35 15.85 -3.73
CA VAL A 79 0.32 15.08 -4.77
C VAL A 79 1.43 14.24 -4.15
N GLN A 80 1.55 12.99 -4.57
CA GLN A 80 2.67 12.11 -4.24
C GLN A 80 3.22 11.49 -5.53
N ALA A 81 4.50 11.74 -5.78
CA ALA A 81 5.25 11.05 -6.83
C ALA A 81 5.93 9.78 -6.27
N ASP A 82 5.79 8.69 -6.99
CA ASP A 82 6.38 7.39 -6.71
C ASP A 82 7.40 7.04 -7.80
N HIS A 83 8.67 7.26 -7.50
CA HIS A 83 9.77 7.09 -8.45
C HIS A 83 10.34 5.67 -8.37
N HIS A 84 10.31 4.97 -9.51
CA HIS A 84 10.82 3.61 -9.71
C HIS A 84 11.73 3.54 -10.94
N GLU A 85 12.36 2.38 -11.11
CA GLU A 85 13.12 2.04 -12.31
C GLU A 85 12.69 0.68 -12.88
N MET A 86 12.77 0.57 -14.21
CA MET A 86 12.50 -0.61 -15.02
C MET A 86 13.78 -1.22 -15.58
N GLY A 87 13.63 -2.23 -16.44
CA GLY A 87 14.75 -2.79 -17.22
C GLY A 87 15.43 -1.74 -18.11
N THR A 88 16.70 -1.97 -18.41
CA THR A 88 17.57 -1.07 -19.20
C THR A 88 17.02 -0.74 -20.58
N ASN A 89 16.30 -1.67 -21.20
CA ASN A 89 15.74 -1.50 -22.55
C ASN A 89 14.43 -0.70 -22.59
N SER A 90 13.90 -0.27 -21.44
CA SER A 90 12.70 0.56 -21.38
C SER A 90 13.03 2.06 -21.50
N SER A 91 12.13 2.83 -22.11
CA SER A 91 12.12 4.29 -22.02
C SER A 91 11.44 4.75 -20.72
N PHE A 92 11.32 6.07 -20.50
CA PHE A 92 10.70 6.62 -19.29
C PHE A 92 9.17 6.50 -19.34
N PHE A 93 8.52 6.22 -18.22
CA PHE A 93 7.06 6.19 -18.10
C PHE A 93 6.55 7.13 -17.02
N PHE A 94 5.38 7.70 -17.28
CA PHE A 94 4.59 8.46 -16.32
C PHE A 94 3.08 8.30 -16.56
N GLU A 95 2.31 8.47 -15.48
CA GLU A 95 0.84 8.55 -15.49
C GLU A 95 0.29 9.55 -16.53
N PRO A 96 -0.88 9.31 -17.15
CA PRO A 96 -1.92 8.36 -16.73
C PRO A 96 -1.68 6.92 -17.20
N THR A 97 -2.19 5.95 -16.45
CA THR A 97 -2.44 4.55 -16.90
C THR A 97 -3.61 4.48 -17.90
N ASP A 98 -3.90 3.28 -18.42
CA ASP A 98 -5.06 3.01 -19.27
C ASP A 98 -6.37 3.28 -18.49
N PRO A 99 -7.19 4.28 -18.84
CA PRO A 99 -8.43 4.55 -18.11
C PRO A 99 -9.42 3.37 -18.15
N GLU A 100 -9.32 2.49 -19.15
CA GLU A 100 -10.23 1.36 -19.29
C GLU A 100 -9.84 0.21 -18.34
N GLY A 101 -10.59 0.08 -17.26
CA GLY A 101 -10.48 -1.07 -16.36
C GLY A 101 -9.34 -1.02 -15.34
N THR A 102 -8.51 0.04 -15.35
CA THR A 102 -7.44 0.23 -14.37
C THR A 102 -7.71 1.32 -13.32
N GLU A 103 -8.79 2.08 -13.46
CA GLU A 103 -9.22 3.08 -12.47
C GLU A 103 -10.19 2.50 -11.44
N SER A 104 -10.06 2.90 -10.19
CA SER A 104 -10.97 2.55 -9.11
C SER A 104 -12.32 3.24 -9.22
N ARG A 105 -13.39 2.52 -8.89
CA ARG A 105 -14.75 3.07 -8.78
C ARG A 105 -15.00 3.84 -7.47
N PHE A 106 -14.07 3.74 -6.51
CA PHE A 106 -14.18 4.39 -5.21
C PHE A 106 -13.41 5.72 -5.13
N VAL A 107 -12.50 5.94 -6.07
CA VAL A 107 -11.72 7.18 -6.18
C VAL A 107 -12.49 8.17 -7.07
N PRO A 108 -12.56 9.46 -6.72
CA PRO A 108 -13.15 10.49 -7.57
C PRO A 108 -12.53 10.54 -8.97
N LYS A 109 -13.36 10.71 -10.01
CA LYS A 109 -12.87 10.85 -11.39
C LYS A 109 -12.02 12.11 -11.59
N SER A 110 -12.15 13.10 -10.71
CA SER A 110 -11.31 14.29 -10.67
C SER A 110 -9.84 13.97 -10.41
N THR A 111 -9.52 12.91 -9.64
CA THR A 111 -8.15 12.41 -9.44
C THR A 111 -7.51 11.99 -10.78
N TYR A 112 -8.18 11.13 -11.55
CA TYR A 112 -7.66 10.65 -12.83
C TYR A 112 -7.59 11.75 -13.90
N LYS A 113 -8.52 12.71 -13.86
CA LYS A 113 -8.45 13.92 -14.69
C LYS A 113 -7.21 14.76 -14.37
N LEU A 114 -6.84 14.87 -13.09
CA LEU A 114 -5.60 15.54 -12.68
C LEU A 114 -4.35 14.82 -13.19
N ASN A 115 -4.29 13.48 -13.18
CA ASN A 115 -3.19 12.72 -13.81
C ASN A 115 -3.01 13.12 -15.29
N SER A 116 -4.11 13.21 -16.03
CA SER A 116 -4.09 13.63 -17.43
C SER A 116 -3.57 15.06 -17.61
N LEU A 117 -3.92 15.98 -16.71
CA LEU A 117 -3.40 17.36 -16.75
C LEU A 117 -1.91 17.44 -16.40
N PHE A 118 -1.42 16.60 -15.50
CA PHE A 118 -0.01 16.55 -15.11
C PHE A 118 0.87 15.98 -16.23
N ALA A 119 0.36 15.04 -17.02
CA ALA A 119 1.06 14.46 -18.16
C ALA A 119 1.55 15.49 -19.19
N ASP A 120 0.81 16.59 -19.40
CA ASP A 120 1.20 17.69 -20.28
C ASP A 120 2.45 18.44 -19.78
N TYR A 121 2.68 18.47 -18.47
CA TYR A 121 3.90 19.07 -17.89
C TYR A 121 5.08 18.13 -18.06
N TYR A 122 4.88 16.84 -17.81
CA TYR A 122 5.93 15.82 -17.92
C TYR A 122 6.43 15.65 -19.35
N SER A 123 5.52 15.54 -20.32
CA SER A 123 5.85 15.48 -21.75
C SER A 123 6.71 16.67 -22.17
N LYS A 124 6.25 17.91 -21.92
CA LYS A 124 7.02 19.13 -22.24
C LYS A 124 8.39 19.16 -21.58
N ALA A 125 8.49 18.70 -20.33
CA ALA A 125 9.74 18.70 -19.59
C ALA A 125 10.75 17.68 -20.16
N LEU A 126 10.27 16.48 -20.52
CA LEU A 126 11.10 15.41 -21.10
C LEU A 126 11.46 15.71 -22.57
N ASP A 127 10.54 16.27 -23.36
CA ASP A 127 10.77 16.73 -24.73
C ASP A 127 11.89 17.78 -24.77
N LYS A 128 11.87 18.73 -23.82
CA LYS A 128 12.88 19.79 -23.72
C LYS A 128 14.31 19.25 -23.53
N ILE A 129 14.46 18.09 -22.90
CA ILE A 129 15.75 17.43 -22.67
C ILE A 129 16.01 16.26 -23.64
N GLY A 130 15.10 16.03 -24.60
CA GLY A 130 15.20 14.98 -25.61
C GLY A 130 15.13 13.55 -25.05
N SER A 131 14.39 13.32 -23.97
CA SER A 131 14.24 11.98 -23.39
C SER A 131 13.01 11.27 -23.92
N PHE A 132 13.16 10.04 -24.41
CA PHE A 132 12.04 9.22 -24.85
C PHE A 132 11.20 8.75 -23.68
N TYR A 133 9.89 8.71 -23.89
CA TYR A 133 8.93 8.24 -22.90
C TYR A 133 7.70 7.58 -23.53
N TYR A 134 6.90 6.93 -22.71
CA TYR A 134 5.58 6.40 -23.05
C TYR A 134 4.60 6.61 -21.88
N THR A 135 3.30 6.47 -22.14
CA THR A 135 2.22 6.69 -21.16
C THR A 135 0.98 5.89 -21.58
N LYS A 136 -0.04 5.75 -20.72
CA LYS A 136 -1.33 5.05 -20.93
C LYS A 136 -1.29 3.54 -21.15
N GLU A 137 -0.19 2.98 -21.60
CA GLU A 137 -0.14 1.59 -22.08
C GLU A 137 0.17 0.55 -21.00
N SER A 138 0.51 0.96 -19.78
CA SER A 138 1.03 0.08 -18.74
C SER A 138 0.56 0.48 -17.35
N TYR A 139 0.64 -0.49 -16.43
CA TYR A 139 0.32 -0.39 -15.00
C TYR A 139 -1.16 -0.21 -14.66
N ASP A 140 -1.53 -0.64 -13.45
CA ASP A 140 -2.87 -0.41 -12.90
C ASP A 140 -2.87 0.77 -11.94
N ASN A 141 -4.03 1.42 -11.79
CA ASN A 141 -4.25 2.46 -10.79
C ASN A 141 -5.48 2.14 -9.91
N LYS A 142 -5.57 0.86 -9.51
CA LYS A 142 -6.65 0.31 -8.67
C LYS A 142 -6.15 -0.21 -7.33
N ASN A 143 -4.95 -0.78 -7.28
CA ASN A 143 -4.49 -1.47 -6.08
C ASN A 143 -3.88 -0.49 -5.05
N PRO A 144 -4.50 -0.28 -3.87
CA PRO A 144 -4.02 0.66 -2.86
C PRO A 144 -2.74 0.22 -2.14
N THR A 145 -2.15 -0.92 -2.49
CA THR A 145 -0.88 -1.39 -1.92
C THR A 145 0.36 -0.78 -2.57
N PHE A 146 0.18 -0.01 -3.65
CA PHE A 146 1.23 0.73 -4.36
C PHE A 146 1.34 2.18 -3.90
N GLY A 147 2.56 2.72 -3.92
CA GLY A 147 2.80 4.14 -3.63
C GLY A 147 2.23 5.08 -4.67
N SER A 148 2.04 4.61 -5.90
CA SER A 148 1.39 5.35 -6.97
C SER A 148 -0.13 5.44 -6.83
N THR A 149 -0.76 4.57 -6.03
CA THR A 149 -2.24 4.45 -5.96
C THR A 149 -2.80 4.68 -4.57
N TYR A 150 -2.07 4.33 -3.50
CA TYR A 150 -2.46 4.64 -2.12
C TYR A 150 -2.88 6.12 -1.92
N PRO A 151 -2.20 7.13 -2.52
CA PRO A 151 -2.59 8.53 -2.37
C PRO A 151 -4.00 8.84 -2.90
N ASP A 152 -4.42 8.18 -3.99
CA ASP A 152 -5.73 8.35 -4.61
C ASP A 152 -6.87 7.97 -3.65
N TYR A 153 -6.62 7.00 -2.77
CA TYR A 153 -7.53 6.56 -1.72
C TYR A 153 -7.50 7.43 -0.45
N ASN A 154 -6.72 8.51 -0.46
CA ASN A 154 -6.56 9.45 0.66
C ASN A 154 -6.72 10.92 0.22
N GLY A 155 -7.43 11.16 -0.89
CA GLY A 155 -7.75 12.50 -1.38
C GLY A 155 -6.58 13.24 -2.05
N ALA A 156 -5.54 12.51 -2.43
CA ALA A 156 -4.39 13.05 -3.17
C ALA A 156 -4.36 12.52 -4.60
N VAL A 157 -3.38 13.00 -5.37
CA VAL A 157 -3.05 12.49 -6.69
C VAL A 157 -1.74 11.69 -6.59
N GLY A 158 -1.82 10.39 -6.82
CA GLY A 158 -0.67 9.50 -6.91
C GLY A 158 -0.12 9.44 -8.34
N ILE A 159 1.20 9.51 -8.47
CA ILE A 159 1.88 9.55 -9.77
C ILE A 159 3.01 8.53 -9.79
N LEU A 160 2.91 7.54 -10.68
CA LEU A 160 4.01 6.60 -10.96
C LEU A 160 4.99 7.22 -11.96
N PHE A 161 6.28 7.12 -11.64
CA PHE A 161 7.37 7.32 -12.59
C PHE A 161 8.22 6.06 -12.68
N GLU A 162 8.55 5.64 -13.89
CA GLU A 162 9.30 4.42 -14.14
C GLU A 162 10.42 4.74 -15.15
N GLN A 163 11.68 4.68 -14.72
CA GLN A 163 12.85 5.01 -15.54
C GLN A 163 13.58 3.74 -15.99
N GLY A 164 13.93 3.60 -17.26
CA GLY A 164 14.85 2.54 -17.70
C GLY A 164 16.18 2.61 -16.93
N SER A 165 16.50 1.58 -16.16
CA SER A 165 17.67 1.60 -15.25
C SER A 165 18.98 1.41 -16.00
N SER A 166 20.05 2.12 -15.60
CA SER A 166 21.41 1.74 -15.97
C SER A 166 21.92 0.50 -15.22
N ARG A 167 21.20 0.06 -14.16
CA ARG A 167 21.58 -1.01 -13.24
C ARG A 167 23.04 -0.91 -12.77
N GLY A 168 23.47 0.31 -12.44
CA GLY A 168 24.87 0.66 -12.19
C GLY A 168 25.24 2.00 -12.79
N ILE A 169 26.52 2.21 -13.09
CA ILE A 169 27.07 3.47 -13.58
C ILE A 169 26.68 3.72 -15.04
N ARG A 170 26.80 2.70 -15.91
CA ARG A 170 26.32 2.73 -17.31
C ARG A 170 26.10 1.33 -17.86
N GLN A 171 25.18 1.18 -18.80
CA GLN A 171 24.91 -0.08 -19.50
C GLN A 171 24.43 0.16 -20.93
N SER A 172 24.86 -0.65 -21.89
CA SER A 172 24.33 -0.65 -23.24
C SER A 172 22.88 -1.18 -23.26
N SER A 173 21.99 -0.48 -23.95
CA SER A 173 20.63 -0.95 -24.24
C SER A 173 20.44 -1.12 -25.75
N ASP A 174 19.31 -1.71 -26.14
CA ASP A 174 18.88 -1.80 -27.55
C ASP A 174 18.76 -0.41 -28.21
N ASN A 175 18.58 0.65 -27.41
CA ASN A 175 18.39 2.03 -27.85
C ASN A 175 19.61 2.94 -27.58
N GLY A 176 20.77 2.34 -27.25
CA GLY A 176 22.00 3.07 -26.95
C GLY A 176 22.39 3.06 -25.47
N LEU A 177 23.40 3.85 -25.11
CA LEU A 177 23.99 3.84 -23.78
C LEU A 177 23.07 4.49 -22.73
N VAL A 178 22.73 3.75 -21.69
CA VAL A 178 22.00 4.26 -20.51
C VAL A 178 23.02 4.53 -19.41
N THR A 179 23.06 5.75 -18.88
CA THR A 179 23.99 6.14 -17.81
C THR A 179 23.23 6.53 -16.56
N PHE A 180 23.84 6.36 -15.38
CA PHE A 180 23.24 6.80 -14.13
C PHE A 180 22.93 8.31 -14.14
N ALA A 181 23.78 9.12 -14.79
CA ALA A 181 23.50 10.54 -14.96
C ALA A 181 22.23 10.81 -15.79
N LEU A 182 21.97 10.01 -16.82
CA LEU A 182 20.74 10.10 -17.62
C LEU A 182 19.51 9.72 -16.78
N THR A 183 19.58 8.61 -16.03
CA THR A 183 18.44 8.17 -15.21
C THR A 183 18.11 9.19 -14.11
N LEU A 184 19.14 9.73 -13.44
CA LEU A 184 18.99 10.82 -12.47
C LEU A 184 18.40 12.10 -13.09
N ARG A 185 18.88 12.50 -14.26
CA ARG A 185 18.40 13.71 -14.96
C ARG A 185 16.90 13.63 -15.22
N ASN A 186 16.42 12.49 -15.71
CA ASN A 186 15.01 12.31 -16.05
C ASN A 186 14.13 12.33 -14.79
N GLN A 187 14.54 11.63 -13.73
CA GLN A 187 13.81 11.65 -12.45
C GLN A 187 13.75 13.07 -11.87
N LEU A 188 14.87 13.80 -11.86
CA LEU A 188 14.92 15.18 -11.35
C LEU A 188 14.01 16.12 -12.15
N VAL A 189 14.06 16.05 -13.49
CA VAL A 189 13.23 16.89 -14.36
C VAL A 189 11.75 16.62 -14.14
N SER A 190 11.37 15.35 -14.02
CA SER A 190 9.99 14.95 -13.71
C SER A 190 9.56 15.41 -12.32
N SER A 191 10.42 15.32 -11.30
CA SER A 191 10.12 15.85 -9.95
C SER A 191 9.88 17.36 -9.93
N ILE A 192 10.67 18.14 -10.69
CA ILE A 192 10.47 19.59 -10.83
C ILE A 192 9.16 19.86 -11.57
N ALA A 193 8.90 19.15 -12.66
CA ALA A 193 7.66 19.27 -13.41
C ALA A 193 6.43 18.91 -12.56
N THR A 194 6.54 18.01 -11.57
CA THR A 194 5.46 17.72 -10.62
C THR A 194 5.12 18.94 -9.78
N VAL A 195 6.12 19.70 -9.33
CA VAL A 195 5.90 20.95 -8.58
C VAL A 195 5.24 22.00 -9.46
N ASP A 196 5.69 22.16 -10.69
CA ASP A 196 5.10 23.09 -11.65
C ASP A 196 3.64 22.71 -11.97
N ALA A 197 3.37 21.43 -12.20
CA ALA A 197 2.04 20.91 -12.46
C ALA A 197 1.11 21.10 -11.25
N ALA A 198 1.60 20.84 -10.03
CA ALA A 198 0.83 21.06 -8.81
C ALA A 198 0.49 22.53 -8.60
N ASN A 199 1.46 23.43 -8.84
CA ASN A 199 1.23 24.87 -8.73
C ASN A 199 0.23 25.38 -9.80
N GLY A 200 0.39 24.93 -11.05
CA GLY A 200 -0.49 25.28 -12.16
C GLY A 200 -1.92 24.75 -12.01
N ASN A 201 -2.12 23.66 -11.26
CA ASN A 201 -3.42 23.02 -11.03
C ASN A 201 -3.91 23.13 -9.58
N ARG A 202 -3.40 24.09 -8.80
CA ARG A 202 -3.68 24.22 -7.35
C ARG A 202 -5.18 24.22 -7.01
N GLU A 203 -6.00 24.90 -7.80
CA GLU A 203 -7.44 25.05 -7.52
C GLU A 203 -8.18 23.72 -7.71
N ALA A 204 -7.78 22.94 -8.73
CA ALA A 204 -8.32 21.61 -8.97
C ALA A 204 -7.87 20.61 -7.88
N LEU A 205 -6.64 20.71 -7.38
CA LEU A 205 -6.16 19.91 -6.25
C LEU A 205 -6.93 20.20 -4.95
N PHE A 206 -7.19 21.48 -4.63
CA PHE A 206 -8.00 21.83 -3.47
C PHE A 206 -9.46 21.36 -3.62
N SER A 207 -10.01 21.50 -4.83
CA SER A 207 -11.37 21.03 -5.14
C SER A 207 -11.47 19.51 -4.98
N LEU A 208 -10.45 18.75 -5.42
CA LEU A 208 -10.38 17.31 -5.22
C LEU A 208 -10.40 16.95 -3.72
N GLN A 209 -9.55 17.55 -2.89
CA GLN A 209 -9.56 17.27 -1.45
C GLN A 209 -10.91 17.61 -0.81
N GLN A 210 -11.51 18.74 -1.19
CA GLN A 210 -12.84 19.12 -0.71
C GLN A 210 -13.91 18.09 -1.13
N GLU A 211 -13.93 17.68 -2.39
CA GLU A 211 -14.82 16.63 -2.91
C GLU A 211 -14.63 15.33 -2.13
N PHE A 212 -13.39 14.89 -1.97
CA PHE A 212 -13.03 13.61 -1.35
C PHE A 212 -13.45 13.53 0.12
N PHE A 213 -13.16 14.57 0.90
CA PHE A 213 -13.43 14.58 2.35
C PHE A 213 -14.84 15.05 2.72
N THR A 214 -15.66 15.50 1.74
CA THR A 214 -17.06 15.86 2.00
C THR A 214 -17.92 14.61 2.17
N VAL A 215 -18.27 14.29 3.41
CA VAL A 215 -19.05 13.08 3.74
C VAL A 215 -20.55 13.29 3.52
N ASN A 216 -21.18 12.40 2.75
CA ASN A 216 -22.63 12.32 2.64
C ASN A 216 -23.19 11.16 3.49
N ASN A 217 -23.94 11.50 4.53
CA ASN A 217 -24.44 10.53 5.52
C ASN A 217 -25.84 9.94 5.19
N LYS A 218 -26.48 10.33 4.09
CA LYS A 218 -27.85 9.87 3.77
C LYS A 218 -27.85 8.36 3.45
N GLY A 219 -28.55 7.57 4.28
CA GLY A 219 -28.66 6.12 4.09
C GLY A 219 -27.32 5.38 4.29
N ALA A 220 -26.44 5.93 5.12
CA ALA A 220 -25.07 5.44 5.29
C ALA A 220 -25.04 3.96 5.72
N LYS A 221 -24.46 3.14 4.84
CA LYS A 221 -24.10 1.76 5.12
C LYS A 221 -22.86 1.71 6.02
N SER A 222 -22.70 0.61 6.74
CA SER A 222 -21.51 0.32 7.52
C SER A 222 -21.13 -1.16 7.34
N TYR A 223 -19.87 -1.49 7.57
CA TYR A 223 -19.45 -2.88 7.73
C TYR A 223 -19.51 -3.25 9.21
N LEU A 224 -20.15 -4.37 9.52
CA LEU A 224 -20.09 -5.04 10.81
C LEU A 224 -19.08 -6.18 10.66
N ILE A 225 -17.97 -6.14 11.41
CA ILE A 225 -16.93 -7.17 11.38
C ILE A 225 -16.75 -7.78 12.76
N GLY A 226 -16.46 -9.07 12.85
CA GLY A 226 -16.21 -9.73 14.12
C GLY A 226 -15.62 -11.13 14.00
N ASP A 227 -15.21 -11.66 15.14
CA ASP A 227 -14.76 -13.04 15.31
C ASP A 227 -15.00 -13.45 16.76
N ASN A 228 -15.71 -14.56 16.97
CA ASN A 228 -16.07 -14.99 18.33
C ASN A 228 -14.93 -15.73 19.04
N TYR A 229 -13.87 -16.09 18.32
CA TYR A 229 -12.79 -16.96 18.77
C TYR A 229 -11.40 -16.32 18.62
N ASP A 230 -11.06 -15.78 17.45
CA ASP A 230 -9.74 -15.19 17.15
C ASP A 230 -9.74 -13.67 17.38
N ILE A 231 -9.78 -13.29 18.66
CA ILE A 231 -9.75 -11.89 19.10
C ILE A 231 -8.42 -11.23 18.74
N SER A 232 -7.32 -11.99 18.75
CA SER A 232 -6.01 -11.48 18.34
C SER A 232 -5.99 -11.00 16.89
N ARG A 233 -6.58 -11.78 15.97
CA ARG A 233 -6.69 -11.42 14.56
C ARG A 233 -7.63 -10.24 14.35
N LEU A 234 -8.78 -10.25 15.04
CA LEU A 234 -9.71 -9.12 15.01
C LEU A 234 -9.02 -7.83 15.46
N ASN A 235 -8.33 -7.84 16.60
CA ASN A 235 -7.60 -6.68 17.10
C ASN A 235 -6.46 -6.23 16.17
N LYS A 236 -5.80 -7.15 15.47
CA LYS A 236 -4.80 -6.80 14.44
C LYS A 236 -5.45 -6.06 13.27
N PHE A 237 -6.64 -6.49 12.83
CA PHE A 237 -7.39 -5.79 11.79
C PHE A 237 -7.88 -4.41 12.28
N ILE A 238 -8.42 -4.31 13.50
CA ILE A 238 -8.79 -3.00 14.07
C ILE A 238 -7.59 -2.08 14.17
N LYS A 239 -6.42 -2.58 14.58
CA LYS A 239 -5.17 -1.80 14.57
C LYS A 239 -4.84 -1.26 13.18
N LEU A 240 -5.02 -2.07 12.14
CA LEU A 240 -4.77 -1.66 10.76
C LEU A 240 -5.68 -0.49 10.36
N LEU A 241 -6.98 -0.60 10.64
CA LEU A 241 -7.95 0.46 10.36
C LEU A 241 -7.61 1.77 11.09
N LEU A 242 -7.26 1.68 12.38
CA LEU A 242 -6.89 2.85 13.17
C LEU A 242 -5.59 3.50 12.69
N THR A 243 -4.61 2.69 12.25
CA THR A 243 -3.36 3.20 11.65
C THR A 243 -3.64 4.04 10.40
N HIS A 244 -4.67 3.67 9.64
CA HIS A 244 -5.19 4.43 8.49
C HIS A 244 -6.17 5.55 8.85
N ARG A 245 -6.32 5.88 10.14
CA ARG A 245 -7.25 6.91 10.65
C ARG A 245 -8.71 6.65 10.27
N LEU A 246 -9.08 5.38 10.10
CA LEU A 246 -10.46 5.02 9.83
C LEU A 246 -11.26 4.99 11.12
N GLU A 247 -12.48 5.50 11.04
CA GLU A 247 -13.41 5.48 12.16
C GLU A 247 -13.96 4.07 12.38
N VAL A 248 -13.79 3.59 13.60
CA VAL A 248 -14.26 2.29 14.08
C VAL A 248 -15.07 2.53 15.35
N TYR A 249 -16.20 1.84 15.48
CA TYR A 249 -17.07 1.93 16.65
C TYR A 249 -17.32 0.54 17.23
N GLU A 250 -17.49 0.44 18.53
CA GLU A 250 -17.89 -0.81 19.17
C GLU A 250 -19.28 -1.24 18.70
N ASN A 251 -19.49 -2.55 18.54
CA ASN A 251 -20.83 -3.10 18.46
C ASN A 251 -21.36 -3.38 19.89
N ASN A 252 -22.43 -2.68 20.27
CA ASN A 252 -23.01 -2.74 21.61
C ASN A 252 -24.08 -3.83 21.80
N GLN A 253 -24.33 -4.63 20.77
CA GLN A 253 -25.43 -5.60 20.74
C GLN A 253 -24.99 -6.91 20.10
N ASN A 254 -25.58 -8.03 20.52
CA ASN A 254 -25.44 -9.28 19.77
C ASN A 254 -26.32 -9.17 18.52
N VAL A 255 -25.74 -9.35 17.34
CA VAL A 255 -26.45 -9.25 16.06
C VAL A 255 -26.19 -10.51 15.26
N THR A 256 -27.23 -11.19 14.78
CA THR A 256 -27.09 -12.36 13.91
C THR A 256 -27.46 -12.00 12.47
N LEU A 257 -26.53 -12.17 11.53
CA LEU A 257 -26.74 -11.94 10.10
C LEU A 257 -26.21 -13.13 9.32
N ASN A 258 -27.00 -13.64 8.37
CA ASN A 258 -26.61 -14.76 7.50
C ASN A 258 -26.07 -15.98 8.27
N GLY A 259 -26.66 -16.28 9.44
CA GLY A 259 -26.24 -17.39 10.30
C GLY A 259 -24.97 -17.14 11.13
N ILE A 260 -24.37 -15.96 11.04
CA ILE A 260 -23.20 -15.56 11.84
C ILE A 260 -23.66 -14.61 12.94
N THR A 261 -23.33 -14.93 14.20
CA THR A 261 -23.57 -14.05 15.34
C THR A 261 -22.35 -13.20 15.62
N TYR A 262 -22.52 -11.89 15.53
CA TYR A 262 -21.57 -10.86 15.91
C TYR A 262 -21.81 -10.49 17.37
N GLU A 263 -20.99 -11.02 18.27
CA GLU A 263 -21.12 -10.79 19.71
C GLU A 263 -20.68 -9.38 20.12
N LYS A 264 -21.40 -8.78 21.07
CA LYS A 264 -20.99 -7.55 21.75
C LYS A 264 -19.58 -7.75 22.33
N GLY A 265 -18.70 -6.77 22.11
CA GLY A 265 -17.30 -6.81 22.58
C GLY A 265 -16.37 -7.69 21.74
N LYS A 266 -16.89 -8.40 20.73
CA LYS A 266 -16.10 -9.18 19.76
C LYS A 266 -16.44 -8.82 18.31
N SER A 267 -17.04 -7.66 18.12
CA SER A 267 -17.40 -7.13 16.81
C SER A 267 -17.42 -5.60 16.83
N TYR A 268 -17.21 -5.02 15.65
CA TYR A 268 -17.03 -3.59 15.44
C TYR A 268 -17.80 -3.13 14.21
N ILE A 269 -18.19 -1.86 14.23
CA ILE A 269 -18.91 -1.18 13.17
C ILE A 269 -17.97 -0.16 12.52
N ILE A 270 -17.82 -0.25 11.19
CA ILE A 270 -17.00 0.63 10.37
C ILE A 270 -17.94 1.37 9.42
N PRO A 271 -18.24 2.65 9.67
CA PRO A 271 -19.07 3.45 8.77
C PRO A 271 -18.42 3.59 7.40
N ILE A 272 -19.19 3.43 6.32
CA ILE A 272 -18.68 3.80 4.98
C ILE A 272 -18.65 5.32 4.85
N ALA A 273 -19.66 6.01 5.39
CA ALA A 273 -19.74 7.46 5.38
C ALA A 273 -18.80 8.06 6.45
N GLN A 274 -17.55 8.27 6.07
CA GLN A 274 -16.49 8.93 6.83
C GLN A 274 -15.49 9.56 5.84
N PRO A 275 -14.58 10.47 6.27
CA PRO A 275 -13.70 11.21 5.35
C PRO A 275 -12.88 10.30 4.42
N ASN A 276 -12.36 9.17 4.91
CA ASN A 276 -11.59 8.19 4.13
C ASN A 276 -12.47 7.07 3.54
N SER A 277 -13.64 7.42 3.00
CA SER A 277 -14.64 6.45 2.51
C SER A 277 -14.13 5.54 1.39
N ALA A 278 -13.25 6.04 0.51
CA ALA A 278 -12.66 5.24 -0.56
C ALA A 278 -11.82 4.08 0.01
N LEU A 279 -11.03 4.37 1.05
CA LEU A 279 -10.18 3.39 1.71
C LEU A 279 -10.99 2.33 2.45
N VAL A 280 -12.06 2.73 3.15
CA VAL A 280 -13.01 1.78 3.76
C VAL A 280 -13.58 0.85 2.70
N GLN A 281 -14.06 1.39 1.58
CA GLN A 281 -14.72 0.59 0.56
C GLN A 281 -13.77 -0.40 -0.11
N ILE A 282 -12.52 -0.03 -0.41
CA ILE A 282 -11.56 -0.94 -1.04
C ILE A 282 -11.06 -2.03 -0.08
N ILE A 283 -10.94 -1.75 1.23
CA ILE A 283 -10.57 -2.74 2.25
C ILE A 283 -11.57 -3.90 2.28
N PHE A 284 -12.85 -3.62 2.04
CA PHE A 284 -13.94 -4.58 2.08
C PHE A 284 -14.46 -4.96 0.68
N ASP A 285 -13.76 -4.60 -0.39
CA ASP A 285 -14.26 -4.79 -1.75
C ASP A 285 -14.29 -6.27 -2.16
N ASP A 286 -15.48 -6.83 -2.32
CA ASP A 286 -15.70 -8.21 -2.78
C ASP A 286 -16.13 -8.31 -4.25
N LYS A 287 -16.13 -7.19 -4.98
CA LYS A 287 -16.63 -7.14 -6.36
C LYS A 287 -15.50 -7.27 -7.37
N LYS A 288 -15.73 -8.10 -8.39
CA LYS A 288 -14.92 -8.14 -9.60
C LYS A 288 -15.43 -7.07 -10.57
N ASP A 289 -14.58 -6.10 -10.91
CA ASP A 289 -14.93 -4.98 -11.81
C ASP A 289 -13.91 -4.76 -12.94
N TYR A 290 -13.48 -5.85 -13.56
CA TYR A 290 -12.56 -5.85 -14.70
C TYR A 290 -13.32 -6.13 -16.01
N PRO A 291 -13.26 -5.22 -17.00
CA PRO A 291 -13.88 -5.43 -18.32
C PRO A 291 -13.30 -6.63 -19.07
N ASN A 292 -11.97 -6.84 -18.99
CA ASN A 292 -11.27 -7.94 -19.63
C ASN A 292 -10.25 -8.60 -18.68
N VAL A 293 -10.00 -9.90 -18.84
CA VAL A 293 -8.95 -10.63 -18.13
C VAL A 293 -7.55 -10.10 -18.43
N SER A 294 -7.33 -9.50 -19.61
CA SER A 294 -6.06 -8.84 -19.94
C SER A 294 -5.78 -7.59 -19.10
N GLN A 295 -6.80 -7.02 -18.46
CA GLN A 295 -6.71 -5.88 -17.54
C GLN A 295 -6.60 -6.33 -16.08
N LEU A 296 -6.49 -7.64 -15.82
CA LEU A 296 -6.07 -8.15 -14.52
C LEU A 296 -4.59 -7.84 -14.34
N GLY A 297 -4.30 -6.67 -13.79
CA GLY A 297 -2.94 -6.27 -13.40
C GLY A 297 -2.42 -7.01 -12.16
N TYR A 298 -1.19 -6.67 -11.78
CA TYR A 298 -0.59 -7.10 -10.51
C TYR A 298 -1.37 -6.50 -9.33
N GLY A 299 -2.39 -7.19 -8.84
CA GLY A 299 -3.23 -6.67 -7.75
C GLY A 299 -4.72 -6.78 -7.95
N ALA A 300 -5.17 -7.37 -9.06
CA ALA A 300 -6.59 -7.58 -9.29
C ALA A 300 -7.20 -8.56 -8.28
N GLY A 301 -8.22 -8.12 -7.53
CA GLY A 301 -8.93 -8.92 -6.54
C GLY A 301 -8.43 -8.72 -5.11
N PHE A 302 -8.37 -7.46 -4.67
CA PHE A 302 -7.81 -7.09 -3.37
C PHE A 302 -8.91 -6.73 -2.37
N SER A 303 -9.09 -7.60 -1.37
CA SER A 303 -9.93 -7.36 -0.20
C SER A 303 -9.15 -7.76 1.05
N VAL A 304 -8.71 -6.75 1.82
CA VAL A 304 -8.01 -7.01 3.09
C VAL A 304 -8.93 -7.77 4.03
N ALA A 305 -10.19 -7.33 4.15
CA ALA A 305 -11.17 -7.96 5.01
C ALA A 305 -11.35 -9.44 4.65
N TYR A 306 -11.54 -9.76 3.37
CA TYR A 306 -11.66 -11.15 2.92
C TYR A 306 -10.40 -11.97 3.23
N SER A 307 -9.20 -11.41 2.99
CA SER A 307 -7.92 -12.10 3.24
C SER A 307 -7.67 -12.44 4.72
N THR A 308 -8.32 -11.73 5.64
CA THR A 308 -8.18 -11.99 7.08
C THR A 308 -8.93 -13.25 7.52
N GLY A 309 -9.96 -13.66 6.79
CA GLY A 309 -10.89 -14.71 7.24
C GLY A 309 -11.79 -14.29 8.41
N LEU A 310 -11.83 -13.00 8.76
CA LEU A 310 -12.82 -12.46 9.70
C LEU A 310 -14.20 -12.47 9.07
N SER A 311 -15.23 -12.67 9.89
CA SER A 311 -16.61 -12.55 9.42
C SER A 311 -16.99 -11.08 9.31
N TYR A 312 -17.59 -10.69 8.19
CA TYR A 312 -18.15 -9.34 8.04
C TYR A 312 -19.45 -9.34 7.22
N ALA A 313 -20.29 -8.35 7.47
CA ALA A 313 -21.51 -8.09 6.73
C ALA A 313 -21.74 -6.59 6.58
N GLN A 314 -22.41 -6.19 5.51
CA GLN A 314 -22.84 -4.80 5.36
C GLN A 314 -24.21 -4.60 6.02
N VAL A 315 -24.33 -3.56 6.83
CA VAL A 315 -25.54 -3.21 7.59
C VAL A 315 -25.97 -1.77 7.28
N LEU A 316 -27.28 -1.51 7.35
CA LEU A 316 -27.84 -0.18 7.17
C LEU A 316 -28.07 0.46 8.55
N SER A 317 -27.52 1.65 8.77
CA SER A 317 -27.74 2.46 9.98
C SER A 317 -27.65 1.69 11.31
N PRO A 318 -26.56 0.93 11.57
CA PRO A 318 -26.43 0.19 12.82
C PRO A 318 -26.30 1.12 14.02
N VAL A 319 -26.76 0.66 15.19
CA VAL A 319 -26.53 1.36 16.46
C VAL A 319 -25.05 1.24 16.81
N ARG A 320 -24.34 2.38 16.83
CA ARG A 320 -22.92 2.46 17.16
C ARG A 320 -22.72 2.56 18.68
N GLY A 321 -21.69 1.88 19.19
CA GLY A 321 -21.18 2.10 20.52
C GLY A 321 -20.16 3.23 20.58
N ALA A 322 -19.25 3.16 21.56
CA ALA A 322 -18.17 4.12 21.68
C ALA A 322 -17.26 4.08 20.44
N LYS A 323 -16.68 5.23 20.07
CA LYS A 323 -15.63 5.30 19.06
C LYS A 323 -14.37 4.65 19.63
N VAL A 324 -13.75 3.78 18.85
CA VAL A 324 -12.51 3.08 19.21
C VAL A 324 -11.34 3.97 18.85
N GLU A 325 -10.66 4.52 19.87
CA GLU A 325 -9.46 5.36 19.69
C GLU A 325 -8.17 4.55 19.80
N VAL A 326 -8.21 3.46 20.56
CA VAL A 326 -7.10 2.53 20.77
C VAL A 326 -7.59 1.10 20.63
N VAL A 327 -6.71 0.22 20.14
CA VAL A 327 -7.01 -1.20 20.02
C VAL A 327 -7.33 -1.76 21.42
N PRO A 328 -8.46 -2.44 21.62
CA PRO A 328 -8.80 -2.95 22.94
C PRO A 328 -7.75 -3.92 23.47
N GLU A 329 -7.33 -3.70 24.71
CA GLU A 329 -6.45 -4.62 25.40
C GLU A 329 -7.21 -5.91 25.73
N VAL A 330 -6.59 -7.05 25.41
CA VAL A 330 -7.12 -8.33 25.85
C VAL A 330 -6.79 -8.46 27.33
N ALA A 331 -7.81 -8.45 28.19
CA ALA A 331 -7.64 -8.61 29.62
C ALA A 331 -6.92 -9.93 29.94
N ILE A 332 -5.70 -9.84 30.48
CA ILE A 332 -4.95 -11.01 30.91
C ILE A 332 -5.40 -11.34 32.33
N SER A 333 -6.22 -12.37 32.47
CA SER A 333 -6.56 -12.91 33.79
C SER A 333 -5.37 -13.69 34.34
N PRO A 334 -5.04 -13.57 35.64
CA PRO A 334 -4.02 -14.40 36.27
C PRO A 334 -4.35 -15.87 36.07
N LEU A 335 -3.35 -16.64 35.63
CA LEU A 335 -3.52 -18.08 35.45
C LEU A 335 -3.69 -18.73 36.83
N GLN A 336 -4.84 -19.36 37.07
CA GLN A 336 -5.03 -20.16 38.27
C GLN A 336 -4.29 -21.48 38.13
N LYS A 337 -3.52 -21.88 39.15
CA LYS A 337 -2.77 -23.14 39.12
C LYS A 337 -3.73 -24.32 38.97
N SER A 338 -3.59 -25.06 37.88
CA SER A 338 -4.31 -26.32 37.66
C SER A 338 -3.60 -27.48 38.37
N ASN A 339 -4.37 -28.47 38.85
CA ASN A 339 -3.85 -29.70 39.46
C ASN A 339 -3.51 -30.79 38.43
N TYR A 340 -3.87 -30.60 37.15
CA TYR A 340 -3.69 -31.61 36.10
C TYR A 340 -3.13 -31.03 34.81
N ALA A 341 -3.92 -30.21 34.10
CA ALA A 341 -3.53 -29.62 32.83
C ALA A 341 -4.23 -28.26 32.60
N TYR A 342 -3.73 -27.52 31.62
CA TYR A 342 -4.37 -26.30 31.12
C TYR A 342 -5.02 -26.58 29.76
N LEU A 343 -6.27 -26.16 29.58
CA LEU A 343 -6.95 -26.19 28.30
C LEU A 343 -6.82 -24.82 27.64
N ILE A 344 -6.43 -24.79 26.38
CA ILE A 344 -6.25 -23.57 25.60
C ILE A 344 -7.18 -23.67 24.39
N ASP A 345 -7.97 -22.63 24.15
CA ASP A 345 -8.68 -22.50 22.89
C ASP A 345 -7.67 -22.20 21.77
N TYR A 346 -7.47 -23.19 20.89
CA TYR A 346 -6.46 -23.10 19.85
C TYR A 346 -6.93 -22.33 18.60
N ARG A 347 -8.16 -21.78 18.62
CA ARG A 347 -8.72 -21.02 17.48
C ARG A 347 -8.16 -19.60 17.36
N ASP A 348 -7.62 -19.03 18.44
CA ASP A 348 -6.95 -17.72 18.38
C ASP A 348 -5.56 -17.84 17.74
N SER A 349 -5.24 -16.94 16.81
CA SER A 349 -3.99 -16.94 16.06
C SER A 349 -2.73 -16.83 16.92
N LYS A 350 -2.81 -16.26 18.14
CA LYS A 350 -1.67 -16.25 19.07
C LYS A 350 -1.42 -17.59 19.75
N SER A 351 -2.35 -18.55 19.70
CA SER A 351 -2.17 -19.88 20.28
C SER A 351 -1.02 -20.65 19.63
N GLN A 352 -0.71 -20.36 18.35
CA GLN A 352 0.47 -20.90 17.67
C GLN A 352 1.78 -20.42 18.31
N ARG A 353 1.89 -19.12 18.59
CA ARG A 353 3.06 -18.55 19.29
C ARG A 353 3.19 -19.12 20.70
N LEU A 354 2.07 -19.34 21.38
CA LEU A 354 2.06 -19.97 22.70
C LEU A 354 2.58 -21.41 22.63
N LEU A 355 2.11 -22.21 21.67
CA LEU A 355 2.58 -23.58 21.45
C LEU A 355 4.11 -23.62 21.31
N PHE A 356 4.68 -22.81 20.40
CA PHE A 356 6.13 -22.78 20.21
C PHE A 356 6.88 -22.41 21.50
N LYS A 357 6.41 -21.41 22.24
CA LYS A 357 7.02 -21.03 23.54
C LYS A 357 6.93 -22.12 24.61
N LEU A 358 5.88 -22.92 24.61
CA LEU A 358 5.73 -24.05 25.52
C LEU A 358 6.70 -25.17 25.15
N LEU A 359 6.81 -25.49 23.86
CA LEU A 359 7.75 -26.49 23.35
C LEU A 359 9.22 -26.10 23.58
N GLU A 360 9.58 -24.82 23.39
CA GLU A 360 10.92 -24.28 23.71
C GLU A 360 11.29 -24.40 25.20
N LYS A 361 10.29 -24.59 26.07
CA LYS A 361 10.45 -24.77 27.51
C LYS A 361 10.28 -26.23 27.95
N ASP A 362 10.27 -27.16 27.00
CA ASP A 362 10.03 -28.59 27.22
C ASP A 362 8.72 -28.91 27.96
N ILE A 363 7.71 -28.04 27.82
CA ILE A 363 6.39 -28.27 28.42
C ILE A 363 5.62 -29.23 27.51
N LEU A 364 5.09 -30.31 28.11
CA LEU A 364 4.28 -31.30 27.40
C LEU A 364 2.97 -30.68 26.91
N VAL A 365 2.73 -30.75 25.59
CA VAL A 365 1.48 -30.34 24.96
C VAL A 365 0.83 -31.54 24.28
N LYS A 366 -0.50 -31.64 24.36
CA LYS A 366 -1.31 -32.65 23.65
C LYS A 366 -2.49 -31.98 22.97
N SER A 367 -2.84 -32.44 21.77
CA SER A 367 -4.12 -32.12 21.14
C SER A 367 -5.21 -32.98 21.77
N ALA A 368 -6.35 -32.38 22.09
CA ALA A 368 -7.53 -33.06 22.61
C ALA A 368 -8.46 -33.50 21.48
#